data_AF-A0A1Y2I1U0-F1
#
_entry.id   AF-A0A1Y2I1U0-F1
#
_cell.length_a   1.000
_cell.length_b   1.000
_cell.length_c   1.000
_cell.angle_alpha   90.00
_cell.angle_beta   90.00
_cell.angle_gamma   90.00
#
_symmetry.space_group_name_H-M   'P 1'
#
loop_
_entity.id
_entity.type
_entity.pdbx_description
1 polymer ?
#
loop_
_entity_poly.entity_id
_entity_poly.type
_entity_poly.pdbx_seq_one_letter_code
_entity_poly.pdbx_strand_id
1 'polypeptide(L)'
;MAPHHHASHRRTFSATKIRSLFWFLLVAVLTTPSHNQVEAAPFSMGRRLYDLPKTSTSTLPLSFGRTDIPIPSDPPAQGRPVVWSQTIDIKALQPERKNIIWTRLRFSTTGTKLRIPTEPRTTAGWGANLPGDIVKITNQADQSVQYFNAVTLKQWSFNSAFFNGGKLTLELLADPTLPADQTPSVVVTSVKINSDDSDNTDTISLPPPNSQCNANDERRPSSDTRWTINDPSNSGCQLTAGHCFDDADLTEQVLQFNVPTNIVLRSKHGDRFPVARHPPADQQFAIDVDSDWGYFGVHPNPNTGKRPREQFANQAFDLAPVDPATGLLKDGVVKVGDQATIRGFGAVYDEARMELSQVQQTHTGTVYKLADAYHVDHRADTEGGNSGSPIILANGQALGIHTNGGCRTTSSESANWGSTVAMRGLQTALAAPKGVCKV
;
A
#
# COMPACT_ATOMS: atom_id res chain seq x y z
N MET A 1 30.33 -78.35 -6.90
CA MET A 1 30.69 -79.35 -7.93
C MET A 1 30.52 -78.72 -9.30
N ALA A 2 31.28 -79.18 -10.29
CA ALA A 2 31.25 -78.72 -11.68
C ALA A 2 31.32 -79.97 -12.60
N PRO A 3 31.38 -79.83 -13.93
CA PRO A 3 30.35 -79.29 -14.81
C PRO A 3 29.98 -80.32 -15.90
N HIS A 4 29.26 -79.91 -16.96
CA HIS A 4 29.27 -80.65 -18.23
C HIS A 4 29.50 -79.72 -19.44
N HIS A 5 30.19 -80.24 -20.46
CA HIS A 5 30.64 -79.53 -21.66
C HIS A 5 29.73 -79.79 -22.86
N HIS A 6 29.74 -78.87 -23.83
CA HIS A 6 30.23 -79.07 -25.22
C HIS A 6 30.36 -77.68 -25.88
N ALA A 7 31.53 -77.26 -26.34
CA ALA A 7 32.16 -77.57 -27.64
C ALA A 7 31.34 -76.99 -28.83
N SER A 8 31.78 -76.05 -29.68
CA SER A 8 33.09 -75.60 -30.20
C SER A 8 33.13 -75.83 -31.72
N HIS A 9 33.24 -74.75 -32.50
CA HIS A 9 33.87 -74.83 -33.82
C HIS A 9 34.61 -73.52 -34.16
N ARG A 10 35.89 -73.64 -34.51
CA ARG A 10 36.69 -72.57 -35.13
C ARG A 10 36.68 -72.70 -36.66
N ARG A 11 36.78 -71.57 -37.37
CA ARG A 11 37.57 -71.47 -38.62
C ARG A 11 38.33 -70.14 -38.63
N THR A 12 39.51 -70.15 -39.23
CA THR A 12 40.48 -69.03 -39.23
C THR A 12 41.19 -68.95 -40.58
N PHE A 13 41.04 -67.81 -41.28
CA PHE A 13 41.84 -67.33 -42.42
C PHE A 13 41.32 -65.90 -42.73
N SER A 14 42.07 -64.94 -43.26
CA SER A 14 43.53 -64.73 -43.31
C SER A 14 43.79 -63.21 -43.36
N ALA A 15 45.02 -62.76 -43.14
CA ALA A 15 45.34 -61.33 -43.14
C ALA A 15 45.60 -60.75 -44.54
N THR A 16 45.06 -59.55 -44.80
CA THR A 16 45.49 -58.69 -45.92
C THR A 16 45.79 -57.29 -45.38
N LYS A 17 47.03 -56.80 -45.55
CA LYS A 17 47.38 -55.41 -45.25
C LYS A 17 46.97 -54.51 -46.42
N ILE A 18 46.19 -53.47 -46.15
CA ILE A 18 46.09 -52.29 -47.01
C ILE A 18 46.43 -51.06 -46.16
N ARG A 19 47.21 -50.13 -46.74
CA ARG A 19 47.66 -48.90 -46.08
C ARG A 19 46.64 -47.77 -46.28
N SER A 20 46.63 -46.86 -45.31
CA SER A 20 46.35 -45.42 -45.43
C SER A 20 45.38 -44.94 -46.51
N LEU A 21 44.26 -44.35 -46.08
CA LEU A 21 44.10 -42.89 -46.20
C LEU A 21 43.07 -42.39 -45.17
N PHE A 22 43.44 -41.41 -44.34
CA PHE A 22 42.47 -40.69 -43.51
C PHE A 22 41.84 -39.59 -44.37
N TRP A 23 40.54 -39.70 -44.66
CA TRP A 23 39.73 -38.59 -45.16
C TRP A 23 38.79 -38.14 -44.05
N PHE A 24 39.06 -36.98 -43.45
CA PHE A 24 38.09 -36.30 -42.61
C PHE A 24 37.02 -35.71 -43.51
N LEU A 25 35.82 -36.29 -43.50
CA LEU A 25 34.66 -35.69 -44.16
C LEU A 25 34.17 -34.52 -43.30
N LEU A 26 34.66 -33.31 -43.60
CA LEU A 26 34.25 -32.09 -42.91
C LEU A 26 32.80 -31.76 -43.26
N VAL A 27 31.86 -32.15 -42.39
CA VAL A 27 30.47 -31.68 -42.48
C VAL A 27 30.43 -30.20 -42.10
N ALA A 28 30.43 -29.34 -43.12
CA ALA A 28 30.33 -27.90 -42.97
C ALA A 28 28.92 -27.49 -42.53
N VAL A 29 28.62 -27.66 -41.25
CA VAL A 29 27.48 -26.98 -40.62
C VAL A 29 27.77 -25.48 -40.69
N LEU A 30 26.94 -24.74 -41.44
CA LEU A 30 27.01 -23.27 -41.52
C LEU A 30 26.51 -22.65 -40.22
N THR A 31 27.32 -22.72 -39.16
CA THR A 31 27.13 -21.93 -37.94
C THR A 31 27.43 -20.47 -38.26
N THR A 32 26.42 -19.72 -38.70
CA THR A 32 26.48 -18.26 -38.73
C THR A 32 26.80 -17.77 -37.32
N PRO A 33 27.91 -17.05 -37.07
CA PRO A 33 28.17 -16.48 -35.76
C PRO A 33 27.13 -15.40 -35.51
N SER A 34 26.16 -15.68 -34.65
CA SER A 34 25.15 -14.72 -34.23
C SER A 34 25.80 -13.66 -33.34
N HIS A 35 26.43 -12.67 -33.96
CA HIS A 35 27.08 -11.52 -33.33
C HIS A 35 26.07 -10.53 -32.72
N ASN A 36 25.06 -11.05 -32.03
CA ASN A 36 24.31 -10.31 -31.02
C ASN A 36 25.14 -10.21 -29.74
N GLN A 37 26.35 -9.65 -29.85
CA GLN A 37 26.93 -8.97 -28.70
C GLN A 37 26.12 -7.70 -28.52
N VAL A 38 25.06 -7.80 -27.71
CA VAL A 38 24.46 -6.65 -27.07
C VAL A 38 25.59 -5.99 -26.28
N GLU A 39 26.03 -4.80 -26.69
CA GLU A 39 27.00 -4.03 -25.92
C GLU A 39 26.46 -3.91 -24.50
N ALA A 40 27.24 -4.38 -23.54
CA ALA A 40 26.88 -4.29 -22.13
C ALA A 40 26.83 -2.80 -21.79
N ALA A 41 25.60 -2.27 -21.64
CA ALA A 41 25.37 -0.85 -21.37
C ALA A 41 26.28 -0.39 -20.22
N PRO A 42 27.02 0.73 -20.39
CA PRO A 42 28.14 1.07 -19.54
C PRO A 42 27.74 1.05 -18.07
N PHE A 43 28.56 0.38 -17.25
CA PHE A 43 28.33 0.09 -15.84
C PHE A 43 27.63 1.28 -15.16
N SER A 44 26.34 1.12 -14.85
CA SER A 44 25.54 2.26 -14.41
C SER A 44 26.15 2.80 -13.12
N MET A 45 26.63 4.05 -13.16
CA MET A 45 27.09 4.76 -11.97
C MET A 45 26.03 4.56 -10.91
N GLY A 46 26.43 3.92 -9.79
CA GLY A 46 25.48 3.29 -8.87
C GLY A 46 24.35 4.27 -8.55
N ARG A 47 23.14 3.98 -9.08
CA ARG A 47 22.01 4.90 -9.01
C ARG A 47 21.90 5.34 -7.55
N ARG A 48 22.19 6.62 -7.27
CA ARG A 48 21.50 7.26 -6.16
C ARG A 48 20.03 7.03 -6.50
N LEU A 49 19.35 6.25 -5.65
CA LEU A 49 17.90 6.24 -5.67
C LEU A 49 17.48 7.70 -5.71
N TYR A 50 16.44 8.02 -6.47
CA TYR A 50 15.74 9.27 -6.21
C TYR A 50 15.19 9.13 -4.79
N ASP A 51 15.94 9.67 -3.82
CA ASP A 51 15.48 9.91 -2.46
C ASP A 51 14.27 10.83 -2.64
N LEU A 52 13.09 10.23 -2.74
CA LEU A 52 11.81 10.92 -2.72
C LEU A 52 11.89 11.88 -1.53
N PRO A 53 11.72 13.20 -1.74
CA PRO A 53 12.12 14.20 -0.77
C PRO A 53 11.52 13.85 0.58
N LYS A 54 12.39 13.54 1.57
CA LYS A 54 12.04 12.73 2.76
C LYS A 54 10.95 13.33 3.66
N THR A 55 10.51 14.55 3.36
CA THR A 55 9.24 15.11 3.81
C THR A 55 8.49 15.70 2.61
N SER A 56 7.59 14.93 1.99
CA SER A 56 6.54 15.42 1.08
C SER A 56 5.42 16.19 1.80
N THR A 57 5.63 16.51 3.07
CA THR A 57 4.65 17.08 4.00
C THR A 57 5.25 18.28 4.73
N SER A 58 4.40 19.24 5.11
CA SER A 58 4.77 20.41 5.91
C SER A 58 3.72 20.58 7.02
N THR A 59 4.16 20.75 8.27
CA THR A 59 3.26 20.98 9.41
C THR A 59 3.23 22.46 9.74
N LEU A 60 2.08 23.10 9.54
CA LEU A 60 1.82 24.48 9.93
C LEU A 60 1.42 24.51 11.41
N PRO A 61 2.10 25.29 12.28
CA PRO A 61 1.73 25.46 13.68
C PRO A 61 0.53 26.42 13.85
N LEU A 62 -0.53 26.18 13.07
CA LEU A 62 -1.76 26.95 13.07
C LEU A 62 -2.72 26.41 14.13
N SER A 63 -2.90 27.16 15.21
CA SER A 63 -3.94 26.90 16.22
C SER A 63 -5.21 27.67 15.90
N PHE A 64 -6.36 26.98 15.83
CA PHE A 64 -7.67 27.60 15.62
C PHE A 64 -8.80 26.74 16.22
N GLY A 65 -10.01 27.31 16.29
CA GLY A 65 -11.17 26.66 16.91
C GLY A 65 -11.82 27.55 17.97
N ARG A 66 -12.55 26.91 18.89
CA ARG A 66 -13.21 27.57 20.03
C ARG A 66 -13.34 26.60 21.21
N THR A 67 -12.99 27.05 22.41
CA THR A 67 -13.35 26.37 23.66
C THR A 67 -14.70 26.85 24.16
N ASP A 68 -15.33 26.04 25.02
CA ASP A 68 -16.49 26.40 25.82
C ASP A 68 -17.64 26.97 24.95
N ILE A 69 -17.93 26.24 23.87
CA ILE A 69 -18.94 26.60 22.86
C ILE A 69 -20.32 26.53 23.51
N PRO A 70 -21.08 27.64 23.56
CA PRO A 70 -22.39 27.67 24.20
C PRO A 70 -23.41 26.87 23.39
N ILE A 71 -24.18 26.03 24.08
CA ILE A 71 -25.31 25.32 23.51
C ILE A 71 -26.57 26.18 23.70
N PRO A 72 -27.39 26.43 22.66
CA PRO A 72 -28.68 27.10 22.82
C PRO A 72 -29.60 26.35 23.79
N SER A 73 -30.32 27.09 24.64
CA SER A 73 -31.35 26.55 25.53
C SER A 73 -32.48 25.84 24.79
N ASP A 74 -32.81 26.37 23.61
CA ASP A 74 -33.93 25.96 22.77
C ASP A 74 -33.40 25.41 21.44
N PRO A 75 -32.86 24.18 21.42
CA PRO A 75 -32.42 23.54 20.17
C PRO A 75 -33.62 23.27 19.26
N PRO A 76 -33.42 23.18 17.93
CA PRO A 76 -34.49 22.86 16.99
C PRO A 76 -35.10 21.49 17.31
N ALA A 77 -36.42 21.38 17.19
CA ALA A 77 -37.18 20.18 17.57
C ALA A 77 -36.82 18.91 16.75
N GLN A 78 -36.03 19.04 15.67
CA GLN A 78 -35.49 17.94 14.88
C GLN A 78 -34.07 18.27 14.41
N GLY A 79 -33.22 17.23 14.34
CA GLY A 79 -31.84 17.34 13.86
C GLY A 79 -30.85 17.82 14.92
N ARG A 80 -29.60 18.04 14.50
CA ARG A 80 -28.50 18.55 15.32
C ARG A 80 -28.22 20.01 14.93
N PRO A 81 -28.35 21.00 15.83
CA PRO A 81 -27.97 22.37 15.49
C PRO A 81 -26.45 22.49 15.29
N VAL A 82 -26.04 23.23 14.26
CA VAL A 82 -24.66 23.71 14.12
C VAL A 82 -24.47 24.86 15.11
N VAL A 83 -23.85 24.59 16.26
CA VAL A 83 -23.65 25.58 17.34
C VAL A 83 -22.36 26.39 17.16
N TRP A 84 -21.45 25.93 16.31
CA TRP A 84 -20.26 26.64 15.90
C TRP A 84 -19.84 26.18 14.49
N SER A 85 -19.32 27.09 13.69
CA SER A 85 -18.75 26.81 12.38
C SER A 85 -17.56 27.73 12.11
N GLN A 86 -16.50 27.20 11.51
CA GLN A 86 -15.36 27.97 11.01
C GLN A 86 -14.87 27.38 9.68
N THR A 87 -14.84 28.22 8.65
CA THR A 87 -14.10 27.91 7.41
C THR A 87 -12.66 28.39 7.57
N ILE A 88 -11.71 27.48 7.38
CA ILE A 88 -10.30 27.81 7.18
C ILE A 88 -9.97 27.79 5.70
N ASP A 89 -9.14 28.75 5.29
CA ASP A 89 -8.58 28.84 3.95
C ASP A 89 -7.06 28.93 4.10
N ILE A 90 -6.39 27.79 4.04
CA ILE A 90 -4.94 27.69 4.25
C ILE A 90 -4.19 28.49 3.17
N LYS A 91 -4.77 28.67 1.97
CA LYS A 91 -4.18 29.53 0.92
C LYS A 91 -4.23 31.01 1.29
N ALA A 92 -5.23 31.46 2.06
CA ALA A 92 -5.26 32.81 2.61
C ALA A 92 -4.29 33.01 3.79
N LEU A 93 -3.94 31.93 4.51
CA LEU A 93 -3.01 31.93 5.64
C LEU A 93 -1.54 31.66 5.24
N GLN A 94 -1.33 31.14 4.04
CA GLN A 94 -0.03 30.86 3.41
C GLN A 94 -0.05 31.31 1.95
N PRO A 95 -0.22 32.62 1.67
CA PRO A 95 -0.38 33.14 0.30
C PRO A 95 0.82 32.80 -0.60
N GLU A 96 2.02 32.74 -0.03
CA GLU A 96 3.27 32.36 -0.68
C GLU A 96 3.30 30.91 -1.20
N ARG A 97 2.62 29.97 -0.52
CA ARG A 97 2.53 28.57 -0.97
C ARG A 97 1.63 28.50 -2.20
N LYS A 98 2.19 28.15 -3.36
CA LYS A 98 1.46 28.15 -4.62
C LYS A 98 0.40 27.06 -4.63
N ASN A 99 0.78 25.84 -4.25
CA ASN A 99 -0.02 24.62 -4.37
C ASN A 99 -0.32 24.01 -2.99
N ILE A 100 -1.59 24.04 -2.57
CA ILE A 100 -2.09 23.26 -1.43
C ILE A 100 -3.04 22.20 -2.00
N ILE A 101 -2.46 21.05 -2.33
CA ILE A 101 -3.11 19.91 -2.99
C ILE A 101 -3.84 19.03 -1.99
N TRP A 102 -3.36 18.95 -0.74
CA TRP A 102 -4.10 18.31 0.34
C TRP A 102 -3.85 18.95 1.71
N THR A 103 -4.81 18.72 2.61
CA THR A 103 -4.81 19.18 4.00
C THR A 103 -5.25 18.05 4.94
N ARG A 104 -4.61 17.95 6.11
CA ARG A 104 -4.99 17.10 7.25
C ARG A 104 -4.90 17.92 8.54
N LEU A 105 -5.88 17.77 9.43
CA LEU A 105 -6.00 18.52 10.67
C LEU A 105 -5.57 17.66 11.87
N ARG A 106 -4.88 18.26 12.84
CA ARG A 106 -4.56 17.63 14.13
C ARG A 106 -5.23 18.41 15.26
N PHE A 107 -6.15 17.74 15.96
CA PHE A 107 -6.93 18.28 17.06
C PHE A 107 -6.16 18.22 18.38
N SER A 108 -6.45 19.18 19.27
CA SER A 108 -5.92 19.17 20.64
C SER A 108 -6.52 18.02 21.44
N THR A 109 -5.67 17.15 21.98
CA THR A 109 -6.04 16.03 22.85
C THR A 109 -6.65 16.47 24.19
N THR A 110 -6.39 17.70 24.61
CA THR A 110 -6.89 18.30 25.87
C THR A 110 -7.86 19.46 25.65
N GLY A 111 -7.72 20.17 24.53
CA GLY A 111 -8.57 21.30 24.13
C GLY A 111 -9.82 20.91 23.35
N THR A 112 -9.85 19.77 22.65
CA THR A 112 -11.07 19.27 21.99
C THR A 112 -11.84 18.36 22.95
N LYS A 113 -13.09 18.72 23.22
CA LYS A 113 -13.99 18.07 24.17
C LYS A 113 -15.38 17.98 23.53
N LEU A 114 -15.87 16.77 23.30
CA LEU A 114 -17.18 16.53 22.70
C LEU A 114 -18.03 15.77 23.71
N ARG A 115 -19.27 16.20 23.96
CA ARG A 115 -20.16 15.54 24.92
C ARG A 115 -20.54 14.16 24.41
N ILE A 116 -20.66 13.19 25.32
CA ILE A 116 -20.98 11.79 25.03
C ILE A 116 -22.25 11.42 25.81
N PRO A 117 -23.19 10.63 25.25
CA PRO A 117 -24.30 10.08 26.03
C PRO A 117 -23.79 9.16 27.14
N THR A 118 -24.36 9.29 28.34
CA THR A 118 -24.04 8.44 29.49
C THR A 118 -24.28 6.96 29.18
N GLU A 119 -25.38 6.66 28.49
CA GLU A 119 -25.72 5.32 28.02
C GLU A 119 -25.29 5.10 26.56
N PRO A 120 -24.55 4.03 26.25
CA PRO A 120 -24.24 3.66 24.86
C PRO A 120 -25.53 3.41 24.06
N ARG A 121 -25.75 4.17 22.97
CA ARG A 121 -26.88 3.90 22.06
C ARG A 121 -26.68 2.52 21.42
N THR A 122 -27.56 1.57 21.74
CA THR A 122 -27.52 0.16 21.27
C THR A 122 -27.57 0.04 19.75
N THR A 123 -28.16 1.02 19.07
CA THR A 123 -27.99 1.29 17.64
C THR A 123 -27.27 2.63 17.44
N ALA A 124 -25.94 2.59 17.48
CA ALA A 124 -25.11 3.73 17.11
C ALA A 124 -25.32 4.04 15.62
N GLY A 125 -25.78 5.26 15.32
CA GLY A 125 -25.76 5.78 13.96
C GLY A 125 -24.36 6.20 13.54
N TRP A 126 -24.17 6.48 12.25
CA TRP A 126 -22.90 6.85 11.66
C TRP A 126 -23.01 8.15 10.85
N GLY A 127 -21.86 8.75 10.53
CA GLY A 127 -21.80 10.09 9.94
C GLY A 127 -22.47 11.13 10.84
N ALA A 128 -23.42 11.88 10.30
CA ALA A 128 -24.22 12.86 11.05
C ALA A 128 -25.08 12.24 12.18
N ASN A 129 -25.20 10.91 12.24
CA ASN A 129 -25.98 10.18 13.25
C ASN A 129 -25.12 9.52 14.34
N LEU A 130 -23.80 9.78 14.39
CA LEU A 130 -22.93 9.35 15.51
C LEU A 130 -23.52 9.80 16.87
N PRO A 131 -23.36 9.01 17.95
CA PRO A 131 -23.83 9.39 19.28
C PRO A 131 -22.92 10.47 19.91
N GLY A 132 -23.48 11.47 20.58
CA GLY A 132 -22.72 12.57 21.17
C GLY A 132 -22.57 13.77 20.23
N ASP A 133 -21.84 14.80 20.65
CA ASP A 133 -21.54 15.94 19.78
C ASP A 133 -20.64 15.49 18.61
N ILE A 134 -20.87 16.07 17.44
CA ILE A 134 -20.17 15.70 16.20
C ILE A 134 -19.41 16.89 15.63
N VAL A 135 -18.10 16.77 15.47
CA VAL A 135 -17.33 17.61 14.55
C VAL A 135 -17.52 17.07 13.14
N LYS A 136 -18.05 17.91 12.25
CA LYS A 136 -18.13 17.66 10.81
C LYS A 136 -17.04 18.49 10.12
N ILE A 137 -16.20 17.86 9.32
CA ILE A 137 -15.19 18.50 8.48
C ILE A 137 -15.66 18.35 7.02
N THR A 138 -15.84 19.45 6.30
CA THR A 138 -16.25 19.46 4.88
C THR A 138 -15.14 20.10 4.05
N ASN A 139 -14.61 19.39 3.05
CA ASN A 139 -13.69 19.99 2.07
C ASN A 139 -14.45 20.74 0.99
N GLN A 140 -14.07 21.99 0.73
CA GLN A 140 -14.79 22.82 -0.23
C GLN A 140 -14.47 22.48 -1.69
N ALA A 141 -13.36 21.80 -1.97
CA ALA A 141 -12.92 21.50 -3.34
C ALA A 141 -13.57 20.24 -3.95
N ASP A 142 -13.73 19.16 -3.17
CA ASP A 142 -14.32 17.88 -3.63
C ASP A 142 -15.60 17.49 -2.86
N GLN A 143 -16.06 18.31 -1.91
CA GLN A 143 -17.21 18.05 -1.03
C GLN A 143 -17.10 16.75 -0.20
N SER A 144 -15.88 16.21 -0.05
CA SER A 144 -15.57 15.14 0.90
C SER A 144 -15.87 15.60 2.33
N VAL A 145 -16.60 14.78 3.08
CA VAL A 145 -16.98 15.04 4.47
C VAL A 145 -16.38 13.97 5.38
N GLN A 146 -15.90 14.36 6.56
CA GLN A 146 -15.63 13.44 7.67
C GLN A 146 -16.44 13.87 8.90
N TYR A 147 -17.01 12.90 9.62
CA TYR A 147 -17.68 13.11 10.90
C TYR A 147 -16.85 12.52 12.04
N PHE A 148 -16.88 13.15 13.21
CA PHE A 148 -16.23 12.67 14.42
C PHE A 148 -17.06 12.98 15.67
N ASN A 149 -17.37 11.96 16.46
CA ASN A 149 -17.69 12.11 17.89
C ASN A 149 -16.42 11.87 18.73
N ALA A 150 -16.51 12.01 20.06
CA ALA A 150 -15.36 11.82 20.96
C ALA A 150 -14.64 10.46 20.78
N VAL A 151 -15.41 9.38 20.55
CA VAL A 151 -14.86 8.02 20.40
C VAL A 151 -14.12 7.87 19.08
N THR A 152 -14.74 8.29 17.97
CA THR A 152 -14.14 8.18 16.63
C THR A 152 -12.98 9.15 16.44
N LEU A 153 -13.00 10.34 17.06
CA LEU A 153 -11.86 11.25 17.11
C LEU A 153 -10.66 10.62 17.83
N LYS A 154 -10.89 9.91 18.95
CA LYS A 154 -9.84 9.19 19.68
C LYS A 154 -9.30 8.01 18.87
N GLN A 155 -10.16 7.25 18.20
CA GLN A 155 -9.77 6.16 17.28
C GLN A 155 -8.87 6.67 16.14
N TRP A 156 -9.13 7.87 15.63
CA TRP A 156 -8.27 8.53 14.65
C TRP A 156 -7.07 9.27 15.27
N SER A 157 -6.75 9.00 16.54
CA SER A 157 -5.66 9.63 17.30
C SER A 157 -5.65 11.17 17.24
N PHE A 158 -6.84 11.78 17.22
CA PHE A 158 -7.06 13.21 17.07
C PHE A 158 -6.54 13.81 15.74
N ASN A 159 -6.31 12.98 14.71
CA ASN A 159 -6.02 13.41 13.34
C ASN A 159 -7.26 13.27 12.43
N SER A 160 -7.38 14.08 11.38
CA SER A 160 -8.40 13.87 10.35
C SER A 160 -7.95 12.87 9.28
N ALA A 161 -8.87 12.54 8.37
CA ALA A 161 -8.56 12.10 7.02
C ALA A 161 -7.79 13.20 6.25
N PHE A 162 -7.13 12.81 5.16
CA PHE A 162 -6.57 13.74 4.19
C PHE A 162 -7.68 14.24 3.25
N PHE A 163 -7.73 15.55 3.00
CA PHE A 163 -8.71 16.19 2.11
C PHE A 163 -7.99 16.87 0.94
N ASN A 164 -8.51 16.80 -0.29
CA ASN A 164 -7.86 17.37 -1.46
C ASN A 164 -8.12 18.89 -1.56
N GLY A 165 -7.14 19.72 -1.23
CA GLY A 165 -7.23 21.18 -1.28
C GLY A 165 -6.91 21.86 0.05
N GLY A 166 -6.86 23.20 0.02
CA GLY A 166 -6.51 24.04 1.18
C GLY A 166 -7.68 24.68 1.92
N LYS A 167 -8.94 24.34 1.61
CA LYS A 167 -10.11 25.06 2.14
C LYS A 167 -11.14 24.10 2.75
N LEU A 168 -11.22 24.11 4.08
CA LEU A 168 -12.08 23.21 4.86
C LEU A 168 -13.06 24.02 5.73
N THR A 169 -14.28 23.53 5.89
CA THR A 169 -15.23 24.04 6.87
C THR A 169 -15.40 23.03 7.99
N LEU A 170 -15.11 23.45 9.22
CA LEU A 170 -15.39 22.69 10.43
C LEU A 170 -16.70 23.18 11.02
N GLU A 171 -17.57 22.25 11.43
CA GLU A 171 -18.86 22.52 12.06
C GLU A 171 -18.99 21.65 13.31
N LEU A 172 -19.49 22.22 14.41
CA LEU A 172 -19.88 21.46 15.59
C LEU A 172 -21.40 21.28 15.61
N LEU A 173 -21.84 20.05 15.41
CA LEU A 173 -23.23 19.62 15.45
C LEU A 173 -23.54 19.07 16.85
N ALA A 174 -24.17 19.89 17.69
CA ALA A 174 -24.47 19.50 19.07
C ALA A 174 -25.52 18.38 19.12
N ASP A 175 -25.39 17.45 20.07
CA ASP A 175 -26.47 16.50 20.40
C ASP A 175 -27.51 17.20 21.29
N PRO A 176 -28.76 17.37 20.83
CA PRO A 176 -29.80 18.02 21.63
C PRO A 176 -30.27 17.14 22.80
N THR A 177 -29.91 15.85 22.84
CA THR A 177 -30.25 14.96 23.96
C THR A 177 -29.24 15.01 25.11
N LEU A 178 -28.27 15.93 25.09
CA LEU A 178 -27.21 16.03 26.10
C LEU A 178 -27.27 17.34 26.90
N PRO A 179 -26.89 17.34 28.20
CA PRO A 179 -27.01 18.49 29.08
C PRO A 179 -26.30 19.75 28.54
N ALA A 180 -27.00 20.90 28.59
CA ALA A 180 -26.54 22.17 28.05
C ALA A 180 -25.62 22.97 29.00
N ASP A 181 -25.49 22.54 30.26
CA ASP A 181 -24.49 23.01 31.23
C ASP A 181 -23.07 22.53 30.88
N GLN A 182 -22.97 21.43 30.12
CA GLN A 182 -21.72 20.97 29.52
C GLN A 182 -21.45 21.76 28.23
N THR A 183 -20.31 22.43 28.16
CA THR A 183 -19.87 23.20 26.97
C THR A 183 -18.81 22.42 26.18
N PRO A 184 -19.10 21.95 24.96
CA PRO A 184 -18.09 21.32 24.11
C PRO A 184 -17.04 22.31 23.62
N SER A 185 -15.92 21.80 23.12
CA SER A 185 -14.77 22.55 22.64
C SER A 185 -14.19 21.87 21.40
N VAL A 186 -13.82 22.63 20.38
CA VAL A 186 -13.16 22.12 19.17
C VAL A 186 -11.92 22.95 18.92
N VAL A 187 -10.75 22.35 19.02
CA VAL A 187 -9.46 23.05 18.88
C VAL A 187 -8.54 22.24 17.98
N VAL A 188 -8.14 22.81 16.84
CA VAL A 188 -7.08 22.29 15.97
C VAL A 188 -5.78 22.97 16.38
N THR A 189 -4.70 22.21 16.57
CA THR A 189 -3.40 22.71 17.03
C THR A 189 -2.35 22.81 15.93
N SER A 190 -2.50 22.02 14.87
CA SER A 190 -1.67 22.13 13.68
C SER A 190 -2.40 21.59 12.44
N VAL A 191 -1.89 22.00 11.28
CA VAL A 191 -2.40 21.60 9.97
C VAL A 191 -1.24 21.02 9.16
N LYS A 192 -1.38 19.77 8.71
CA LYS A 192 -0.44 19.16 7.77
C LYS A 192 -0.93 19.38 6.34
N ILE A 193 -0.02 19.76 5.46
CA ILE A 193 -0.25 19.93 4.02
C ILE A 193 0.90 19.29 3.24
N ASN A 194 0.79 19.18 1.92
CA ASN A 194 1.95 18.88 1.07
C ASN A 194 3.07 19.93 1.26
N SER A 195 4.32 19.52 1.08
CA SER A 195 5.40 20.47 0.76
C SER A 195 5.26 20.98 -0.69
N ASP A 196 5.85 22.14 -0.98
CA ASP A 196 5.82 22.79 -2.30
C ASP A 196 7.11 23.61 -2.48
N ASP A 197 8.06 23.06 -3.25
CA ASP A 197 9.36 23.65 -3.53
C ASP A 197 9.44 24.11 -5.01
N SER A 198 8.53 24.99 -5.48
CA SER A 198 8.41 25.46 -6.89
C SER A 198 8.78 26.95 -7.13
N ASP A 199 9.57 27.30 -8.18
CA ASP A 199 10.06 28.69 -8.55
C ASP A 199 10.95 28.89 -9.85
N ASN A 200 11.45 27.87 -10.62
CA ASN A 200 12.43 27.94 -11.77
C ASN A 200 13.95 27.98 -11.37
N THR A 201 14.99 27.42 -12.06
CA THR A 201 15.25 26.29 -13.03
C THR A 201 16.50 25.47 -12.52
N ASP A 202 17.08 24.37 -13.06
CA ASP A 202 17.24 23.81 -14.43
C ASP A 202 17.66 22.29 -14.48
N THR A 203 17.98 21.75 -15.68
CA THR A 203 17.97 20.30 -16.10
C THR A 203 18.83 19.21 -15.40
N ILE A 204 18.26 17.99 -15.33
CA ILE A 204 18.93 16.67 -15.35
C ILE A 204 18.25 15.74 -16.37
N SER A 205 19.01 15.03 -17.20
CA SER A 205 18.47 13.94 -18.03
C SER A 205 18.39 12.63 -17.25
N LEU A 206 17.18 12.15 -16.96
CA LEU A 206 16.97 10.77 -16.52
C LEU A 206 17.27 9.79 -17.67
N PRO A 207 17.89 8.62 -17.40
CA PRO A 207 17.97 7.54 -18.37
C PRO A 207 16.56 6.97 -18.68
N PRO A 208 16.36 6.33 -19.85
CA PRO A 208 15.05 5.81 -20.28
C PRO A 208 14.39 4.85 -19.26
N PRO A 209 13.05 4.66 -19.34
CA PRO A 209 12.20 4.18 -18.25
C PRO A 209 12.28 2.67 -17.97
N ASN A 210 13.48 2.20 -17.66
CA ASN A 210 13.72 0.93 -16.98
C ASN A 210 13.10 0.97 -15.58
N SER A 211 12.00 0.23 -15.39
CA SER A 211 11.62 -0.28 -14.08
C SER A 211 12.57 -1.43 -13.66
N GLN A 212 12.29 -2.13 -12.57
CA GLN A 212 13.21 -3.15 -12.05
C GLN A 212 13.28 -4.41 -12.94
N CYS A 213 12.15 -5.01 -13.32
CA CYS A 213 12.16 -6.33 -13.99
C CYS A 213 12.26 -6.30 -15.52
N ASN A 214 11.95 -5.18 -16.16
CA ASN A 214 11.81 -5.01 -17.61
C ASN A 214 12.26 -3.62 -18.07
N ALA A 215 12.62 -3.50 -19.36
CA ALA A 215 13.13 -2.25 -19.95
C ALA A 215 12.04 -1.17 -20.15
N ASN A 216 10.78 -1.52 -19.90
CA ASN A 216 9.65 -0.62 -19.79
C ASN A 216 8.89 -0.98 -18.52
N ASP A 217 8.38 0.01 -17.79
CA ASP A 217 7.36 -0.21 -16.78
C ASP A 217 6.09 -0.80 -17.45
N GLU A 218 5.78 -2.06 -17.21
CA GLU A 218 4.58 -2.72 -17.79
C GLU A 218 3.38 -2.76 -16.82
N ARG A 219 3.50 -2.11 -15.65
CA ARG A 219 2.50 -2.09 -14.58
C ARG A 219 1.29 -1.24 -15.01
N ARG A 220 0.08 -1.75 -14.85
CA ARG A 220 -1.16 -1.10 -15.32
C ARG A 220 -1.99 -0.56 -14.15
N PRO A 221 -2.75 0.53 -14.30
CA PRO A 221 -3.69 0.97 -13.26
C PRO A 221 -4.64 -0.15 -12.83
N SER A 222 -4.99 -0.18 -11.54
CA SER A 222 -5.88 -1.17 -10.93
C SER A 222 -6.84 -0.48 -9.96
N SER A 223 -8.04 -1.04 -9.81
CA SER A 223 -9.09 -0.55 -8.89
C SER A 223 -9.59 -1.69 -7.99
N ASP A 224 -8.67 -2.55 -7.56
CA ASP A 224 -8.97 -3.70 -6.73
C ASP A 224 -9.04 -3.27 -5.27
N THR A 225 -10.22 -3.37 -4.67
CA THR A 225 -10.43 -3.01 -3.25
C THR A 225 -10.00 -4.13 -2.30
N ARG A 226 -9.58 -5.28 -2.82
CA ARG A 226 -8.97 -6.34 -2.00
C ARG A 226 -7.53 -5.98 -1.67
N TRP A 227 -7.31 -5.61 -0.41
CA TRP A 227 -6.13 -6.05 0.35
C TRP A 227 -6.44 -6.46 1.80
N THR A 228 -7.73 -6.72 2.07
CA THR A 228 -8.18 -7.39 3.28
C THR A 228 -8.04 -8.90 3.12
N ILE A 229 -7.82 -9.63 4.22
CA ILE A 229 -7.71 -11.10 4.21
C ILE A 229 -8.91 -11.76 4.90
N ASN A 230 -9.20 -13.01 4.51
CA ASN A 230 -10.11 -13.91 5.23
C ASN A 230 -9.35 -14.47 6.45
N ASP A 231 -9.22 -13.65 7.48
CA ASP A 231 -8.53 -13.98 8.72
C ASP A 231 -9.41 -14.84 9.68
N PRO A 232 -8.83 -15.59 10.64
CA PRO A 232 -9.59 -16.49 11.53
C PRO A 232 -10.63 -15.79 12.41
N SER A 233 -10.45 -14.50 12.73
CA SER A 233 -11.44 -13.72 13.50
C SER A 233 -12.63 -13.27 12.63
N ASN A 234 -12.51 -13.42 11.30
CA ASN A 234 -13.44 -12.93 10.29
C ASN A 234 -13.67 -11.39 10.36
N SER A 235 -12.85 -10.66 11.12
CA SER A 235 -13.03 -9.23 11.39
C SER A 235 -12.49 -8.32 10.27
N GLY A 236 -11.87 -8.91 9.25
CA GLY A 236 -11.43 -8.22 8.05
C GLY A 236 -10.18 -7.39 8.29
N CYS A 237 -9.16 -8.00 8.91
CA CYS A 237 -7.86 -7.38 9.09
C CYS A 237 -6.98 -7.46 7.83
N GLN A 238 -5.92 -6.65 7.82
CA GLN A 238 -5.13 -6.31 6.64
C GLN A 238 -3.70 -6.83 6.79
N LEU A 239 -2.98 -6.95 5.68
CA LEU A 239 -1.55 -7.32 5.67
C LEU A 239 -0.66 -6.20 5.10
N THR A 240 0.60 -6.19 5.48
CA THR A 240 1.66 -5.33 4.89
C THR A 240 3.05 -5.90 5.21
N ALA A 241 4.13 -5.29 4.71
CA ALA A 241 5.49 -5.65 5.10
C ALA A 241 5.84 -4.98 6.44
N GLY A 242 6.60 -5.66 7.31
CA GLY A 242 6.95 -5.12 8.64
C GLY A 242 7.61 -3.74 8.56
N HIS A 243 8.52 -3.55 7.60
CA HIS A 243 9.23 -2.28 7.37
C HIS A 243 8.36 -1.15 6.80
N CYS A 244 7.06 -1.37 6.58
CA CYS A 244 6.10 -0.28 6.37
C CYS A 244 5.67 0.40 7.69
N PHE A 245 6.00 -0.20 8.84
CA PHE A 245 5.78 0.34 10.18
C PHE A 245 7.08 0.63 10.97
N ASP A 246 8.24 0.17 10.50
CA ASP A 246 9.54 0.54 11.06
C ASP A 246 9.72 2.08 11.03
N ASP A 247 10.15 2.66 12.15
CA ASP A 247 10.29 4.11 12.40
C ASP A 247 9.03 4.96 12.14
N ALA A 248 7.85 4.36 12.00
CA ALA A 248 6.59 5.06 11.68
C ALA A 248 5.75 5.42 12.92
N ASP A 249 5.29 6.67 13.01
CA ASP A 249 4.23 7.06 13.94
C ASP A 249 2.88 6.48 13.46
N LEU A 250 2.44 5.38 14.08
CA LEU A 250 1.18 4.72 13.74
C LEU A 250 -0.04 5.63 13.95
N THR A 251 0.03 6.64 14.83
CA THR A 251 -1.06 7.62 15.04
C THR A 251 -1.28 8.54 13.84
N GLU A 252 -0.29 8.59 12.95
CA GLU A 252 -0.31 9.36 11.70
C GLU A 252 -0.61 8.48 10.48
N GLN A 253 -0.61 7.15 10.59
CA GLN A 253 -0.90 6.28 9.45
C GLN A 253 -2.40 6.21 9.12
N VAL A 254 -2.70 6.06 7.83
CA VAL A 254 -4.07 5.97 7.31
C VAL A 254 -4.09 4.96 6.16
N LEU A 255 -4.94 3.94 6.26
CA LEU A 255 -5.19 3.02 5.15
C LEU A 255 -6.14 3.68 4.15
N GLN A 256 -5.80 3.64 2.86
CA GLN A 256 -6.55 4.32 1.79
C GLN A 256 -6.89 3.35 0.65
N PHE A 257 -8.12 3.41 0.16
CA PHE A 257 -8.61 2.60 -0.97
C PHE A 257 -9.05 3.50 -2.13
N ASN A 258 -8.97 2.99 -3.37
CA ASN A 258 -9.30 3.74 -4.58
C ASN A 258 -8.53 5.08 -4.70
N VAL A 259 -7.26 5.08 -4.27
CA VAL A 259 -6.37 6.25 -4.35
C VAL A 259 -6.41 6.81 -5.79
N PRO A 260 -6.86 8.06 -6.00
CA PRO A 260 -6.99 8.64 -7.34
C PRO A 260 -5.61 8.96 -7.93
N THR A 261 -5.54 9.18 -9.25
CA THR A 261 -4.28 9.58 -9.90
C THR A 261 -3.72 10.87 -9.31
N ASN A 262 -2.40 10.99 -9.24
CA ASN A 262 -1.73 12.14 -8.62
C ASN A 262 -1.80 13.40 -9.49
N ILE A 263 -1.61 14.56 -8.85
CA ILE A 263 -1.32 15.79 -9.58
C ILE A 263 0.19 15.80 -9.84
N VAL A 264 0.59 15.80 -11.11
CA VAL A 264 2.00 16.00 -11.49
C VAL A 264 2.25 17.50 -11.54
N LEU A 265 2.95 18.01 -10.52
CA LEU A 265 3.48 19.37 -10.54
C LEU A 265 4.80 19.42 -11.32
N ARG A 266 5.19 20.63 -11.70
CA ARG A 266 6.57 20.94 -12.08
C ARG A 266 7.25 21.67 -10.92
N SER A 267 8.46 21.26 -10.57
CA SER A 267 9.26 21.77 -9.46
C SER A 267 9.80 23.18 -9.74
N LYS A 268 10.71 23.65 -8.88
CA LYS A 268 11.67 24.70 -9.27
C LYS A 268 12.40 24.30 -10.56
N HIS A 269 13.16 23.23 -10.53
CA HIS A 269 14.24 23.00 -11.49
C HIS A 269 13.79 22.42 -12.85
N GLY A 270 12.48 22.44 -13.10
CA GLY A 270 11.86 21.88 -14.30
C GLY A 270 11.47 20.41 -14.14
N ASP A 271 11.91 19.74 -13.07
CA ASP A 271 11.53 18.37 -12.74
C ASP A 271 10.02 18.24 -12.67
N ARG A 272 9.50 17.10 -13.13
CA ARG A 272 8.13 16.70 -12.80
C ARG A 272 8.16 15.88 -11.53
N PHE A 273 7.19 16.11 -10.64
CA PHE A 273 7.03 15.33 -9.44
C PHE A 273 5.54 15.08 -9.14
N PRO A 274 5.16 13.87 -8.70
CA PRO A 274 3.79 13.58 -8.32
C PRO A 274 3.54 14.07 -6.89
N VAL A 275 2.44 14.79 -6.69
CA VAL A 275 1.87 15.04 -5.37
C VAL A 275 0.64 14.16 -5.21
N ALA A 276 0.62 13.40 -4.11
CA ALA A 276 -0.47 12.52 -3.74
C ALA A 276 -1.82 13.24 -3.83
N ARG A 277 -2.82 12.61 -4.47
CA ARG A 277 -4.22 12.89 -4.18
C ARG A 277 -4.79 11.76 -3.34
N HIS A 278 -5.73 12.09 -2.47
CA HIS A 278 -6.32 11.14 -1.54
C HIS A 278 -7.76 10.81 -1.96
N PRO A 279 -8.25 9.58 -1.69
CA PRO A 279 -9.65 9.26 -1.92
C PRO A 279 -10.54 10.04 -0.93
N PRO A 280 -11.87 10.13 -1.17
CA PRO A 280 -12.78 10.79 -0.23
C PRO A 280 -12.69 10.17 1.17
N ALA A 281 -13.07 10.93 2.20
CA ALA A 281 -12.81 10.59 3.60
C ALA A 281 -13.64 9.40 4.12
N ASP A 282 -14.60 8.88 3.35
CA ASP A 282 -15.28 7.60 3.60
C ASP A 282 -14.42 6.37 3.22
N GLN A 283 -13.42 6.54 2.35
CA GLN A 283 -12.52 5.50 1.83
C GLN A 283 -11.12 5.52 2.48
N GLN A 284 -11.01 6.23 3.61
CA GLN A 284 -9.82 6.31 4.46
C GLN A 284 -10.13 5.73 5.85
N PHE A 285 -9.17 5.02 6.45
CA PHE A 285 -9.37 4.33 7.73
C PHE A 285 -8.17 4.54 8.65
N ALA A 286 -8.42 4.86 9.93
CA ALA A 286 -7.38 4.91 10.95
C ALA A 286 -6.88 3.51 11.28
N ILE A 287 -5.56 3.34 11.29
CA ILE A 287 -4.91 2.10 11.74
C ILE A 287 -5.05 1.98 13.26
N ASP A 288 -5.35 0.77 13.73
CA ASP A 288 -5.31 0.45 15.15
C ASP A 288 -3.85 0.28 15.60
N VAL A 289 -3.42 1.14 16.51
CA VAL A 289 -2.02 1.27 16.94
C VAL A 289 -1.52 0.09 17.78
N ASP A 290 -2.41 -0.77 18.27
CA ASP A 290 -2.06 -1.99 19.03
C ASP A 290 -1.76 -3.21 18.13
N SER A 291 -1.68 -3.04 16.80
CA SER A 291 -1.49 -4.09 15.79
C SER A 291 -0.13 -4.82 15.87
N ASP A 292 0.00 -6.01 15.24
CA ASP A 292 1.19 -6.87 15.36
C ASP A 292 1.86 -7.18 14.03
N TRP A 293 3.13 -6.80 13.88
CA TRP A 293 3.90 -6.98 12.64
C TRP A 293 3.15 -6.39 11.42
N GLY A 294 3.34 -6.98 10.24
CA GLY A 294 2.56 -6.70 9.05
C GLY A 294 1.15 -7.30 9.05
N TYR A 295 0.49 -7.47 10.21
CA TYR A 295 -0.91 -7.87 10.34
C TYR A 295 -1.64 -6.89 11.25
N PHE A 296 -2.55 -6.11 10.67
CA PHE A 296 -3.09 -4.93 11.35
C PHE A 296 -4.60 -4.72 11.17
N GLY A 297 -5.16 -4.08 12.19
CA GLY A 297 -6.56 -3.68 12.24
C GLY A 297 -6.76 -2.24 11.80
N VAL A 298 -7.98 -1.91 11.41
CA VAL A 298 -8.42 -0.52 11.25
C VAL A 298 -9.75 -0.31 11.95
N HIS A 299 -9.93 0.87 12.53
CA HIS A 299 -11.22 1.24 13.12
C HIS A 299 -12.27 1.46 12.01
N PRO A 300 -13.57 1.22 12.28
CA PRO A 300 -14.63 1.53 11.33
C PRO A 300 -14.57 2.98 10.86
N ASN A 301 -14.80 3.23 9.57
CA ASN A 301 -14.86 4.59 9.05
C ASN A 301 -16.04 5.33 9.70
N PRO A 302 -15.85 6.54 10.26
CA PRO A 302 -16.89 7.18 11.07
C PRO A 302 -18.06 7.72 10.24
N ASN A 303 -17.93 7.82 8.92
CA ASN A 303 -19.01 8.20 8.02
C ASN A 303 -19.96 7.02 7.74
N THR A 304 -19.40 5.83 7.51
CA THR A 304 -20.13 4.65 7.00
C THR A 304 -20.43 3.60 8.06
N GLY A 305 -19.67 3.60 9.17
CA GLY A 305 -19.73 2.58 10.22
C GLY A 305 -19.08 1.26 9.88
N LYS A 306 -18.35 1.19 8.76
CA LYS A 306 -17.83 -0.05 8.18
C LYS A 306 -16.31 -0.12 8.26
N ARG A 307 -15.78 -1.32 8.40
CA ARG A 307 -14.39 -1.67 8.06
C ARG A 307 -14.24 -1.88 6.55
N PRO A 308 -13.02 -1.93 5.98
CA PRO A 308 -12.83 -2.07 4.54
C PRO A 308 -13.58 -3.24 3.90
N ARG A 309 -13.58 -4.42 4.53
CA ARG A 309 -14.31 -5.61 4.04
C ARG A 309 -15.80 -5.32 3.84
N GLU A 310 -16.46 -4.82 4.87
CA GLU A 310 -17.91 -4.52 4.87
C GLU A 310 -18.28 -3.37 3.91
N GLN A 311 -17.34 -2.47 3.65
CA GLN A 311 -17.49 -1.36 2.72
C GLN A 311 -17.34 -1.83 1.26
N PHE A 312 -16.34 -2.66 0.98
CA PHE A 312 -16.02 -3.17 -0.34
C PHE A 312 -16.62 -4.56 -0.57
N ALA A 313 -17.93 -4.67 -0.35
CA ALA A 313 -18.77 -5.83 -0.69
C ALA A 313 -18.29 -7.19 -0.14
N ASN A 314 -17.70 -7.20 1.06
CA ASN A 314 -17.10 -8.34 1.74
C ASN A 314 -15.92 -9.00 0.99
N GLN A 315 -15.32 -8.30 0.03
CA GLN A 315 -14.18 -8.81 -0.72
C GLN A 315 -12.93 -8.89 0.17
N ALA A 316 -12.24 -10.03 0.10
CA ALA A 316 -10.99 -10.31 0.79
C ALA A 316 -10.22 -11.42 0.04
N PHE A 317 -8.96 -11.62 0.38
CA PHE A 317 -8.16 -12.75 -0.10
C PHE A 317 -8.22 -13.95 0.85
N ASP A 318 -8.42 -15.13 0.30
CA ASP A 318 -7.99 -16.37 0.94
C ASP A 318 -6.46 -16.43 0.93
N LEU A 319 -5.87 -16.71 2.09
CA LEU A 319 -4.44 -17.02 2.18
C LEU A 319 -4.17 -18.40 1.58
N ALA A 320 -3.01 -18.55 0.94
CA ALA A 320 -2.55 -19.85 0.46
C ALA A 320 -2.43 -20.85 1.63
N PRO A 321 -2.86 -22.11 1.47
CA PRO A 321 -3.04 -22.99 2.62
C PRO A 321 -1.71 -23.48 3.17
N VAL A 322 -1.50 -23.27 4.47
CA VAL A 322 -0.42 -23.87 5.25
C VAL A 322 -0.86 -25.21 5.85
N ASP A 323 0.10 -26.11 6.08
CA ASP A 323 -0.08 -27.34 6.86
C ASP A 323 -0.05 -27.01 8.37
N PRO A 324 -1.13 -27.27 9.14
CA PRO A 324 -1.15 -27.01 10.58
C PRO A 324 -0.12 -27.79 11.40
N ALA A 325 0.42 -28.90 10.89
CA ALA A 325 1.42 -29.70 11.62
C ALA A 325 2.85 -29.12 11.53
N THR A 326 3.15 -28.35 10.48
CA THR A 326 4.50 -27.81 10.23
C THR A 326 4.56 -26.28 10.14
N GLY A 327 3.42 -25.61 9.93
CA GLY A 327 3.32 -24.17 9.68
C GLY A 327 3.84 -23.74 8.30
N LEU A 328 4.16 -24.69 7.41
CA LEU A 328 4.70 -24.43 6.07
C LEU A 328 3.59 -24.43 5.01
N LEU A 329 3.86 -23.87 3.83
CA LEU A 329 2.96 -24.02 2.67
C LEU A 329 2.73 -25.49 2.35
N LYS A 330 1.50 -25.88 1.99
CA LYS A 330 1.21 -27.25 1.53
C LYS A 330 1.87 -27.54 0.17
N ASP A 331 2.25 -28.78 -0.04
CA ASP A 331 2.81 -29.25 -1.32
C ASP A 331 1.87 -28.95 -2.50
N GLY A 332 2.45 -28.49 -3.61
CA GLY A 332 1.72 -28.20 -4.85
C GLY A 332 0.92 -26.89 -4.86
N VAL A 333 0.90 -26.11 -3.77
CA VAL A 333 0.26 -24.77 -3.71
C VAL A 333 0.90 -23.78 -4.68
N VAL A 334 2.20 -23.89 -4.90
CA VAL A 334 2.98 -23.07 -5.83
C VAL A 334 4.22 -23.83 -6.30
N LYS A 335 4.65 -23.57 -7.54
CA LYS A 335 5.92 -24.04 -8.13
C LYS A 335 6.59 -22.92 -8.92
N VAL A 336 7.88 -23.11 -9.23
CA VAL A 336 8.61 -22.25 -10.18
C VAL A 336 7.92 -22.28 -11.55
N GLY A 337 7.77 -21.11 -12.17
CA GLY A 337 7.06 -20.91 -13.42
C GLY A 337 5.56 -20.61 -13.29
N ASP A 338 4.97 -20.76 -12.10
CA ASP A 338 3.58 -20.32 -11.88
C ASP A 338 3.42 -18.81 -12.02
N GLN A 339 2.21 -18.37 -12.32
CA GLN A 339 1.87 -16.94 -12.41
C GLN A 339 1.81 -16.29 -11.02
N ALA A 340 2.51 -15.17 -10.87
CA ALA A 340 2.46 -14.30 -9.69
C ALA A 340 2.03 -12.88 -10.11
N THR A 341 0.94 -12.39 -9.55
CA THR A 341 0.41 -11.03 -9.80
C THR A 341 0.56 -10.17 -8.55
N ILE A 342 1.16 -8.99 -8.68
CA ILE A 342 1.24 -7.98 -7.61
C ILE A 342 0.16 -6.92 -7.86
N ARG A 343 -0.41 -6.36 -6.79
CA ARG A 343 -1.33 -5.20 -6.81
C ARG A 343 -0.95 -4.23 -5.70
N GLY A 344 -0.53 -3.01 -6.03
CA GLY A 344 -0.06 -2.08 -4.99
C GLY A 344 0.43 -0.73 -5.49
N PHE A 345 0.99 0.05 -4.57
CA PHE A 345 1.15 1.51 -4.68
C PHE A 345 2.63 1.91 -4.85
N GLY A 346 3.30 1.28 -5.80
CA GLY A 346 4.70 1.59 -6.13
C GLY A 346 4.88 2.97 -6.73
N ALA A 347 6.06 3.57 -6.54
CA ALA A 347 6.46 4.77 -7.26
C ALA A 347 6.53 4.51 -8.77
N VAL A 348 6.31 5.54 -9.58
CA VAL A 348 6.52 5.52 -11.05
C VAL A 348 7.59 6.54 -11.39
N TYR A 349 8.67 6.08 -12.00
CA TYR A 349 9.80 6.89 -12.46
C TYR A 349 9.74 7.22 -13.96
N ASP A 350 8.80 6.62 -14.70
CA ASP A 350 8.46 7.04 -16.05
C ASP A 350 7.74 8.39 -16.03
N GLU A 351 8.37 9.41 -16.59
CA GLU A 351 7.78 10.73 -16.77
C GLU A 351 6.45 10.71 -17.52
N ALA A 352 6.26 9.82 -18.51
CA ALA A 352 5.01 9.77 -19.28
C ALA A 352 3.81 9.28 -18.45
N ARG A 353 4.06 8.73 -17.25
CA ARG A 353 3.07 8.05 -16.40
C ARG A 353 3.17 8.43 -14.91
N MET A 354 3.85 9.53 -14.60
CA MET A 354 4.19 9.93 -13.23
C MET A 354 2.97 10.15 -12.33
N GLU A 355 1.81 10.49 -12.92
CA GLU A 355 0.51 10.57 -12.24
C GLU A 355 0.00 9.23 -11.68
N LEU A 356 0.62 8.10 -12.05
CA LEU A 356 0.36 6.76 -11.51
C LEU A 356 1.29 6.37 -10.35
N SER A 357 2.27 7.20 -10.01
CA SER A 357 3.18 6.97 -8.88
C SER A 357 2.40 6.92 -7.55
N GLN A 358 2.55 5.86 -6.76
CA GLN A 358 1.79 5.63 -5.52
C GLN A 358 0.26 5.53 -5.69
N VAL A 359 -0.21 5.33 -6.93
CA VAL A 359 -1.58 4.91 -7.26
C VAL A 359 -1.61 3.39 -7.30
N GLN A 360 -2.76 2.74 -7.15
CA GLN A 360 -2.80 1.28 -7.28
C GLN A 360 -2.50 0.87 -8.73
N GLN A 361 -1.42 0.13 -8.89
CA GLN A 361 -1.02 -0.54 -10.13
C GLN A 361 -1.03 -2.06 -9.95
N THR A 362 -1.05 -2.80 -11.05
CA THR A 362 -0.88 -4.25 -11.08
C THR A 362 0.09 -4.69 -12.18
N HIS A 363 0.85 -5.75 -11.89
CA HIS A 363 1.68 -6.44 -12.86
C HIS A 363 1.70 -7.94 -12.59
N THR A 364 1.78 -8.72 -13.65
CA THR A 364 1.79 -10.18 -13.62
C THR A 364 3.10 -10.69 -14.22
N GLY A 365 3.87 -11.43 -13.42
CA GLY A 365 5.06 -12.16 -13.86
C GLY A 365 4.97 -13.63 -13.44
N THR A 366 6.12 -14.28 -13.34
CA THR A 366 6.23 -15.67 -12.85
C THR A 366 6.89 -15.73 -11.47
N VAL A 367 6.59 -16.79 -10.73
CA VAL A 367 7.41 -17.28 -9.61
C VAL A 367 8.74 -17.74 -10.19
N TYR A 368 9.82 -17.07 -9.82
CA TYR A 368 11.16 -17.34 -10.31
C TYR A 368 11.84 -18.46 -9.51
N LYS A 369 11.67 -18.43 -8.18
CA LYS A 369 12.31 -19.35 -7.25
C LYS A 369 11.48 -19.41 -5.96
N LEU A 370 11.44 -20.58 -5.34
CA LEU A 370 11.09 -20.72 -3.92
C LEU A 370 12.43 -20.80 -3.19
N ALA A 371 12.82 -19.73 -2.50
CA ALA A 371 14.16 -19.63 -1.94
C ALA A 371 14.30 -20.50 -0.68
N ASP A 372 13.24 -20.53 0.13
CA ASP A 372 12.96 -21.51 1.18
C ASP A 372 11.42 -21.55 1.39
N ALA A 373 10.92 -22.15 2.47
CA ALA A 373 9.48 -22.24 2.74
C ALA A 373 8.82 -20.89 3.12
N TYR A 374 9.62 -19.90 3.53
CA TYR A 374 9.21 -18.58 4.01
C TYR A 374 9.44 -17.47 2.98
N HIS A 375 10.23 -17.70 1.93
CA HIS A 375 10.62 -16.68 0.93
C HIS A 375 10.37 -17.12 -0.52
N VAL A 376 9.75 -16.25 -1.30
CA VAL A 376 9.45 -16.44 -2.72
C VAL A 376 10.02 -15.31 -3.59
N ASP A 377 10.66 -15.67 -4.69
CA ASP A 377 11.19 -14.78 -5.70
C ASP A 377 10.21 -14.71 -6.89
N HIS A 378 9.96 -13.51 -7.44
CA HIS A 378 9.11 -13.29 -8.60
C HIS A 378 9.71 -12.34 -9.64
N ARG A 379 9.39 -12.57 -10.92
CA ARG A 379 9.66 -11.65 -12.05
C ARG A 379 8.53 -10.64 -12.31
N ALA A 380 7.54 -10.56 -11.43
CA ALA A 380 6.53 -9.49 -11.50
C ALA A 380 7.17 -8.14 -11.12
N ASP A 381 6.98 -7.13 -11.98
CA ASP A 381 7.59 -5.81 -11.84
C ASP A 381 6.98 -4.99 -10.71
N THR A 382 7.84 -4.34 -9.92
CA THR A 382 7.50 -3.61 -8.69
C THR A 382 8.55 -2.54 -8.42
N GLU A 383 8.14 -1.42 -7.84
CA GLU A 383 9.03 -0.34 -7.39
C GLU A 383 8.93 -0.07 -5.88
N GLY A 384 9.78 0.81 -5.34
CA GLY A 384 9.64 1.29 -3.97
C GLY A 384 8.21 1.80 -3.70
N GLY A 385 7.59 1.34 -2.61
CA GLY A 385 6.16 1.55 -2.34
C GLY A 385 5.24 0.38 -2.74
N ASN A 386 5.73 -0.60 -3.51
CA ASN A 386 5.03 -1.89 -3.64
C ASN A 386 5.22 -2.80 -2.40
N SER A 387 6.17 -2.51 -1.51
CA SER A 387 6.30 -3.24 -0.23
C SER A 387 4.97 -3.31 0.50
N GLY A 388 4.62 -4.50 0.99
CA GLY A 388 3.34 -4.78 1.61
C GLY A 388 2.22 -5.20 0.65
N SER A 389 2.45 -5.26 -0.66
CA SER A 389 1.44 -5.74 -1.64
C SER A 389 1.22 -7.26 -1.57
N PRO A 390 0.02 -7.78 -1.94
CA PRO A 390 -0.20 -9.21 -2.15
C PRO A 390 0.68 -9.79 -3.25
N ILE A 391 1.11 -11.03 -3.06
CA ILE A 391 1.56 -11.94 -4.11
C ILE A 391 0.39 -12.87 -4.45
N ILE A 392 -0.33 -12.59 -5.52
CA ILE A 392 -1.56 -13.31 -5.91
C ILE A 392 -1.24 -14.41 -6.92
N LEU A 393 -1.68 -15.63 -6.65
CA LEU A 393 -1.60 -16.78 -7.56
C LEU A 393 -2.70 -16.75 -8.63
N ALA A 394 -2.55 -17.53 -9.70
CA ALA A 394 -3.55 -17.66 -10.77
C ALA A 394 -4.96 -18.09 -10.28
N ASN A 395 -5.05 -18.77 -9.13
CA ASN A 395 -6.32 -19.17 -8.51
C ASN A 395 -6.97 -18.06 -7.65
N GLY A 396 -6.34 -16.88 -7.53
CA GLY A 396 -6.83 -15.76 -6.74
C GLY A 396 -6.40 -15.74 -5.27
N GLN A 397 -5.69 -16.77 -4.77
CA GLN A 397 -5.20 -16.80 -3.39
C GLN A 397 -3.94 -15.92 -3.21
N ALA A 398 -3.76 -15.39 -2.00
CA ALA A 398 -2.53 -14.69 -1.61
C ALA A 398 -1.48 -15.69 -1.11
N LEU A 399 -0.41 -15.89 -1.89
CA LEU A 399 0.77 -16.69 -1.50
C LEU A 399 1.57 -16.04 -0.36
N GLY A 400 1.52 -14.71 -0.28
CA GLY A 400 2.37 -13.95 0.61
C GLY A 400 2.31 -12.45 0.33
N ILE A 401 3.33 -11.76 0.83
CA ILE A 401 3.47 -10.31 0.83
C ILE A 401 4.78 -9.97 0.11
N HIS A 402 4.74 -9.12 -0.92
CA HIS A 402 5.94 -8.58 -1.55
C HIS A 402 6.65 -7.65 -0.57
N THR A 403 7.95 -7.84 -0.36
CA THR A 403 8.74 -7.07 0.61
C THR A 403 9.83 -6.23 -0.06
N ASN A 404 10.59 -6.81 -1.00
CA ASN A 404 11.82 -6.21 -1.51
C ASN A 404 11.91 -6.21 -3.04
N GLY A 405 12.35 -5.09 -3.59
CA GLY A 405 12.90 -5.03 -4.94
C GLY A 405 14.24 -5.76 -5.04
N GLY A 406 14.58 -6.24 -6.23
CA GLY A 406 15.80 -7.02 -6.50
C GLY A 406 16.01 -7.39 -7.97
N CYS A 407 14.97 -7.30 -8.79
CA CYS A 407 15.04 -7.37 -10.24
C CYS A 407 16.02 -6.32 -10.81
N ARG A 408 16.68 -6.69 -11.91
CA ARG A 408 17.55 -5.84 -12.72
C ARG A 408 17.31 -6.16 -14.20
N THR A 409 17.06 -5.14 -15.02
CA THR A 409 16.89 -5.29 -16.47
C THR A 409 18.09 -5.93 -17.17
N THR A 410 19.28 -5.84 -16.57
CA THR A 410 20.54 -6.43 -17.06
C THR A 410 20.77 -7.88 -16.65
N SER A 411 19.85 -8.55 -15.93
CA SER A 411 19.99 -9.96 -15.56
C SER A 411 18.66 -10.71 -15.57
N SER A 412 18.61 -11.79 -16.36
CA SER A 412 17.54 -12.79 -16.34
C SER A 412 17.47 -13.58 -15.02
N GLU A 413 18.55 -13.61 -14.25
CA GLU A 413 18.64 -14.35 -12.97
C GLU A 413 18.20 -13.53 -11.75
N SER A 414 17.99 -12.22 -11.92
CA SER A 414 17.49 -11.32 -10.89
C SER A 414 15.99 -11.50 -10.65
N ALA A 415 15.51 -11.19 -9.44
CA ALA A 415 14.09 -11.25 -9.10
C ALA A 415 13.77 -10.32 -7.93
N ASN A 416 12.49 -9.96 -7.81
CA ASN A 416 11.92 -9.29 -6.64
C ASN A 416 11.51 -10.35 -5.60
N TRP A 417 11.49 -10.00 -4.32
CA TRP A 417 11.30 -10.96 -3.22
C TRP A 417 10.10 -10.62 -2.34
N GLY A 418 9.53 -11.65 -1.72
CA GLY A 418 8.50 -11.52 -0.70
C GLY A 418 8.44 -12.67 0.30
N SER A 419 7.81 -12.40 1.43
CA SER A 419 7.54 -13.37 2.49
C SER A 419 6.28 -14.17 2.17
N THR A 420 6.34 -15.50 2.22
CA THR A 420 5.15 -16.36 2.07
C THR A 420 4.23 -16.25 3.30
N VAL A 421 2.98 -16.67 3.18
CA VAL A 421 2.06 -16.74 4.33
C VAL A 421 2.53 -17.67 5.46
N ALA A 422 3.46 -18.60 5.18
CA ALA A 422 4.12 -19.45 6.17
C ALA A 422 5.16 -18.71 7.05
N MET A 423 5.46 -17.43 6.75
CA MET A 423 6.41 -16.62 7.52
C MET A 423 6.06 -16.61 9.02
N ARG A 424 7.02 -17.01 9.87
CA ARG A 424 6.78 -17.30 11.29
C ARG A 424 6.18 -16.12 12.07
N GLY A 425 6.62 -14.90 11.80
CA GLY A 425 6.06 -13.69 12.43
C GLY A 425 4.58 -13.48 12.10
N LEU A 426 4.19 -13.73 10.85
CA LEU A 426 2.80 -13.65 10.40
C LEU A 426 1.94 -14.79 10.99
N GLN A 427 2.46 -16.02 11.02
CA GLN A 427 1.75 -17.14 11.67
C GLN A 427 1.52 -16.89 13.18
N THR A 428 2.49 -16.31 13.88
CA THR A 428 2.33 -15.86 15.28
C THR A 428 1.25 -14.78 15.40
N ALA A 429 1.29 -13.75 14.55
CA ALA A 429 0.33 -12.64 14.60
C ALA A 429 -1.12 -13.07 14.27
N LEU A 430 -1.29 -14.02 13.33
CA LEU A 430 -2.59 -14.64 13.02
C LEU A 430 -3.11 -15.54 14.15
N ALA A 431 -2.22 -16.18 14.92
CA ALA A 431 -2.59 -17.00 16.06
C ALA A 431 -2.85 -16.19 17.35
N ALA A 432 -2.33 -14.96 17.44
CA ALA A 432 -2.47 -14.07 18.59
C ALA A 432 -2.89 -12.64 18.17
N PRO A 433 -4.07 -12.47 17.55
CA PRO A 433 -4.52 -11.17 17.04
C PRO A 433 -4.68 -10.12 18.15
N LYS A 434 -4.27 -8.89 17.84
CA LYS A 434 -4.31 -7.71 18.73
C LYS A 434 -5.34 -6.68 18.25
N GLY A 435 -5.59 -5.66 19.08
CA GLY A 435 -6.48 -4.54 18.76
C GLY A 435 -7.87 -4.99 18.29
N VAL A 436 -8.41 -4.31 17.28
CA VAL A 436 -9.69 -4.61 16.62
C VAL A 436 -9.70 -5.91 15.80
N CYS A 437 -8.56 -6.59 15.63
CA CYS A 437 -8.49 -7.94 15.06
C CYS A 437 -8.76 -9.04 16.10
N LYS A 438 -8.70 -8.70 17.39
CA LYS A 438 -9.01 -9.61 18.48
C LYS A 438 -10.52 -9.80 18.59
N VAL A 439 -10.95 -11.05 18.55
CA VAL A 439 -12.34 -11.52 18.73
C VAL A 439 -12.33 -12.60 19.81
#